data_AF-A0A960XZP2-F1
#
_entry.id   AF-A0A960XZP2-F1
#
_cell.length_a   1.000
_cell.length_b   1.000
_cell.length_c   1.000
_cell.angle_alpha   90.00
_cell.angle_beta   90.00
_cell.angle_gamma   90.00
#
_symmetry.space_group_name_H-M   'P 1'
#
loop_
_entity.id
_entity.type
_entity.pdbx_description
1 polymer ?
#
loop_
_entity_poly.entity_id
_entity_poly.type
_entity_poly.pdbx_seq_one_letter_code
_entity_poly.pdbx_strand_id
1 'polypeptide(L)'
;MSDKAKSRYQQENPVSVIVSFGLLLLLVFAFKQSVLDANNIPSGSMIPTLKVGDYLFVNKMRYSLRLPFLGTEILRIDDPKRGEIITFIPREATEK
;
A
#
# COMPACT_ATOMS: atom_id res chain seq x y z
N MET A 1 47.79 10.71 2.17
CA MET A 1 46.75 10.62 3.23
C MET A 1 45.35 10.71 2.63
N SER A 2 45.01 9.89 1.62
CA SER A 2 43.70 9.95 0.93
C SER A 2 43.09 8.57 0.63
N ASP A 3 43.62 7.48 1.19
CA ASP A 3 43.19 6.12 0.83
C ASP A 3 42.32 5.45 1.91
N LYS A 4 42.38 5.93 3.16
CA LYS A 4 41.60 5.38 4.28
C LYS A 4 40.14 5.81 4.34
N ALA A 5 39.73 6.80 3.53
CA ALA A 5 38.35 7.28 3.50
C ALA A 5 37.42 6.38 2.65
N LYS A 6 37.96 5.65 1.67
CA LYS A 6 37.17 4.78 0.77
C LYS A 6 36.94 3.37 1.32
N SER A 7 37.81 2.88 2.22
CA SER A 7 37.73 1.50 2.71
C SER A 7 36.62 1.25 3.75
N ARG A 8 35.95 2.30 4.24
CA ARG A 8 34.84 2.19 5.20
C ARG A 8 33.47 2.02 4.53
N TYR A 9 33.36 2.40 3.25
CA TYR A 9 32.19 2.12 2.43
C TYR A 9 32.22 0.71 1.84
N GLN A 10 33.41 0.15 1.56
CA GLN A 10 33.54 -1.10 0.79
C GLN A 10 33.42 -2.40 1.62
N GLN A 11 32.99 -2.35 2.88
CA GLN A 11 32.76 -3.56 3.69
C GLN A 11 31.31 -3.64 4.16
N GLU A 12 30.38 -3.59 3.21
CA GLU A 12 28.99 -4.00 3.44
C GLU A 12 29.01 -5.51 3.77
N ASN A 13 28.78 -5.87 5.04
CA ASN A 13 28.44 -7.26 5.35
C ASN A 13 27.19 -7.63 4.53
N PRO A 14 27.12 -8.79 3.86
CA PRO A 14 25.95 -9.17 3.06
C PRO A 14 24.64 -9.12 3.88
N VAL A 15 24.75 -9.32 5.19
CA VAL A 15 23.67 -9.14 6.17
C VAL A 15 23.10 -7.72 6.16
N SER A 16 23.93 -6.68 6.09
CA SER A 16 23.48 -5.28 6.10
C SER A 16 22.68 -4.93 4.84
N VAL A 17 23.08 -5.46 3.69
CA VAL A 17 22.36 -5.29 2.43
C VAL A 17 20.99 -5.96 2.51
N ILE A 18 20.93 -7.20 3.01
CA ILE A 18 19.68 -7.96 3.18
C ILE A 18 18.74 -7.23 4.14
N VAL A 19 19.25 -6.77 5.29
CA VAL A 19 18.45 -6.05 6.29
C VAL A 19 17.89 -4.74 5.71
N SER A 20 18.74 -3.96 5.03
CA SER A 20 18.32 -2.67 4.47
C SER A 20 17.27 -2.85 3.37
N PHE A 21 17.48 -3.82 2.48
CA PHE A 21 16.52 -4.14 1.43
C PHE A 21 15.20 -4.72 1.99
N GLY A 22 15.30 -5.59 3.00
CA GLY A 22 14.12 -6.12 3.69
C GLY A 22 13.30 -5.04 4.38
N LEU A 23 13.96 -4.08 5.03
CA LEU A 23 13.30 -2.95 5.68
C LEU A 23 12.62 -2.02 4.66
N LEU A 24 13.27 -1.78 3.51
CA LEU A 24 12.68 -1.02 2.41
C LEU A 24 11.41 -1.70 1.88
N LEU A 25 11.47 -3.01 1.60
CA LEU A 25 10.31 -3.77 1.14
C LEU A 25 9.18 -3.73 2.16
N LEU A 26 9.48 -3.98 3.44
CA LEU A 26 8.49 -3.93 4.51
C LEU A 26 7.78 -2.58 4.52
N LEU A 27 8.52 -1.48 4.43
CA LEU A 27 7.96 -0.13 4.42
C LEU A 27 7.08 0.12 3.18
N VAL A 28 7.52 -0.29 1.99
CA VAL A 28 6.75 -0.16 0.75
C VAL A 28 5.46 -0.97 0.80
N PHE A 29 5.53 -2.23 1.27
CA PHE A 29 4.34 -3.08 1.40
C PHE A 29 3.39 -2.55 2.47
N ALA A 30 3.91 -2.07 3.60
CA ALA A 30 3.11 -1.44 4.63
C ALA A 30 2.37 -0.20 4.10
N PHE A 31 3.09 0.63 3.35
CA PHE A 31 2.52 1.80 2.69
C PHE A 31 1.43 1.42 1.66
N LYS A 32 1.70 0.43 0.79
CA LYS A 32 0.72 -0.05 -0.21
C LYS A 32 -0.55 -0.60 0.44
N GLN A 33 -0.42 -1.28 1.57
CA GLN A 33 -1.56 -1.87 2.26
C GLN A 33 -2.42 -0.81 2.98
N SER A 34 -1.78 0.18 3.63
CA SER A 34 -2.48 1.12 4.51
C SER A 34 -2.84 2.46 3.85
N VAL A 35 -1.99 2.98 2.95
CA VAL A 35 -2.08 4.37 2.46
C VAL A 35 -2.74 4.45 1.09
N LEU A 36 -2.07 3.93 0.07
CA LEU A 36 -2.46 4.11 -1.32
C LEU A 36 -2.32 2.81 -2.10
N ASP A 37 -3.36 2.47 -2.84
CA ASP A 37 -3.38 1.29 -3.70
C ASP A 37 -3.76 1.65 -5.12
N ALA A 38 -3.12 1.02 -6.09
CA ALA A 38 -3.38 1.23 -7.51
C ALA A 38 -4.05 -0.02 -8.06
N ASN A 39 -5.31 0.11 -8.49
CA ASN A 39 -6.12 -0.99 -8.99
C ASN A 39 -6.63 -0.67 -10.40
N ASN A 40 -6.78 -1.71 -11.21
CA ASN A 40 -7.44 -1.61 -12.51
C ASN A 40 -8.92 -2.03 -12.37
N ILE A 41 -9.81 -1.41 -13.14
CA ILE A 41 -11.23 -1.79 -13.19
C ILE A 41 -11.42 -3.01 -14.11
N PRO A 42 -11.80 -4.18 -13.57
CA PRO A 42 -11.91 -5.41 -14.36
C PRO A 42 -13.28 -5.56 -15.04
N SER A 43 -14.31 -4.85 -14.57
CA SER A 43 -15.70 -5.03 -15.02
C SER A 43 -16.35 -3.71 -15.41
N GLY A 44 -17.32 -3.78 -16.32
CA GLY A 44 -18.05 -2.63 -16.85
C GLY A 44 -19.24 -2.19 -16.00
N SER A 45 -19.33 -2.57 -14.72
CA SER A 45 -20.50 -2.25 -13.87
C SER A 45 -20.65 -0.75 -13.58
N MET A 46 -19.59 0.04 -13.81
CA MET A 46 -19.52 1.47 -13.54
C MET A 46 -19.50 2.35 -14.81
N ILE A 47 -19.90 1.79 -15.95
CA ILE A 47 -20.06 2.54 -17.21
C ILE A 47 -21.27 3.49 -17.06
N PRO A 48 -21.20 4.77 -17.52
CA PRO A 48 -20.14 5.37 -18.35
C PRO A 48 -18.99 6.04 -17.58
N THR A 49 -19.05 6.11 -16.25
CA THR A 49 -18.09 6.87 -15.42
C THR A 49 -16.69 6.25 -15.42
N LEU A 50 -16.58 4.92 -15.30
CA LEU A 50 -15.33 4.18 -15.35
C LEU A 50 -15.41 3.11 -16.44
N LYS A 51 -14.37 3.04 -17.28
CA LYS A 51 -14.26 2.06 -18.36
C LYS A 51 -13.42 0.87 -17.92
N VAL A 52 -13.67 -0.26 -18.56
CA VAL A 52 -12.86 -1.46 -18.37
C VAL A 52 -11.43 -1.16 -18.83
N GLY A 53 -10.46 -1.44 -17.96
CA GLY A 53 -9.05 -1.16 -18.20
C GLY A 53 -8.54 0.18 -17.65
N ASP A 54 -9.41 1.02 -17.07
CA ASP A 54 -8.97 2.22 -16.37
C ASP A 54 -8.18 1.85 -15.10
N TYR A 55 -7.13 2.61 -14.82
CA TYR A 55 -6.35 2.52 -13.58
C TYR A 55 -6.78 3.63 -12.63
N LEU A 56 -7.02 3.26 -11.37
CA LEU A 56 -7.40 4.19 -10.31
C LEU A 56 -6.48 4.05 -9.10
N PHE A 57 -6.27 5.18 -8.43
CA PHE A 57 -5.57 5.27 -7.16
C PHE A 57 -6.60 5.38 -6.04
N VAL A 58 -6.59 4.41 -5.13
CA VAL A 58 -7.44 4.38 -3.94
C VAL A 58 -6.67 4.93 -2.76
N ASN A 59 -7.17 6.02 -2.16
CA ASN A 59 -6.68 6.52 -0.89
C ASN A 59 -7.42 5.82 0.26
N LYS A 60 -6.78 4.84 0.90
CA LYS A 60 -7.37 4.06 1.99
C LYS A 60 -7.39 4.84 3.31
N MET A 61 -6.42 5.74 3.50
CA MET A 61 -6.32 6.62 4.68
C MET A 61 -7.39 7.71 4.75
N ARG A 62 -8.19 7.92 3.69
CA ARG A 62 -9.24 8.95 3.71
C ARG A 62 -10.31 8.69 4.78
N TYR A 63 -10.66 7.41 4.98
CA TYR A 63 -11.77 7.02 5.87
C TYR A 63 -11.31 6.22 7.08
N SER A 64 -10.27 5.40 6.94
CA SER A 64 -9.82 4.53 8.02
C SER A 64 -8.31 4.31 7.96
N LEU A 65 -7.65 4.40 9.10
CA LEU A 65 -6.28 3.94 9.26
C LEU A 65 -6.29 2.45 9.63
N ARG A 66 -5.75 1.61 8.74
CA ARG A 66 -5.65 0.17 8.94
C ARG A 66 -4.22 -0.25 9.19
N LEU A 67 -4.02 -1.21 10.09
CA LEU A 67 -2.71 -1.81 10.28
C LEU A 67 -2.28 -2.50 8.98
N PRO A 68 -1.07 -2.22 8.48
CA PRO A 68 -0.51 -2.99 7.40
C PRO A 68 -0.42 -4.45 7.82
N PHE A 69 -0.63 -5.37 6.87
CA PHE A 69 -0.59 -6.83 7.04
C PHE A 69 -1.74 -7.44 7.87
N LEU A 70 -2.18 -6.81 8.97
CA LEU A 70 -3.25 -7.34 9.82
C LEU A 70 -4.66 -7.00 9.31
N GLY A 71 -4.81 -5.93 8.51
CA GLY A 71 -6.11 -5.51 7.98
C GLY A 71 -7.07 -4.94 9.02
N THR A 72 -6.69 -4.94 10.30
CA THR A 72 -7.45 -4.38 11.42
C THR A 72 -7.50 -2.85 11.32
N GLU A 73 -8.70 -2.29 11.46
CA GLU A 73 -8.92 -0.85 11.55
C GLU A 73 -8.54 -0.35 12.94
N ILE A 74 -7.66 0.64 13.02
CA ILE A 74 -7.20 1.26 14.27
C ILE A 74 -8.02 2.51 14.57
N LEU A 75 -8.24 3.32 13.54
CA LEU A 75 -8.87 4.63 13.66
C LEU A 75 -9.76 4.88 12.46
N ARG A 76 -11.02 5.25 12.73
CA ARG A 76 -11.97 5.73 11.73
C ARG A 76 -11.94 7.26 11.71
N ILE A 77 -11.74 7.84 10.53
CA ILE A 77 -11.51 9.27 10.35
C ILE A 77 -12.77 9.98 9.85
N ASP A 78 -13.43 9.44 8.82
CA ASP A 78 -14.67 9.98 8.25
C ASP A 78 -15.49 8.83 7.67
N ASP A 79 -16.77 9.10 7.43
CA ASP A 79 -17.68 8.18 6.76
C ASP A 79 -17.84 8.55 5.28
N PRO A 80 -18.00 7.55 4.39
CA PRO A 80 -18.20 7.81 2.98
C PRO A 80 -19.53 8.55 2.74
N LYS A 81 -19.48 9.56 1.88
CA LYS A 81 -20.59 10.44 1.54
C LYS A 81 -21.26 10.01 0.24
N ARG A 82 -22.51 10.41 0.07
CA ARG A 82 -23.26 10.14 -1.18
C ARG A 82 -22.54 10.78 -2.36
N GLY A 83 -22.34 9.99 -3.42
CA GLY A 83 -21.63 10.40 -4.63
C GLY A 83 -20.14 10.02 -4.67
N GLU A 84 -19.58 9.51 -3.57
CA GLU A 84 -18.20 9.01 -3.54
C GLU A 84 -18.10 7.57 -4.04
N ILE A 85 -17.01 7.26 -4.74
CA ILE A 85 -16.67 5.91 -5.18
C ILE A 85 -15.71 5.31 -4.15
N ILE A 86 -16.09 4.18 -3.56
CA ILE A 86 -15.31 3.50 -2.52
C ILE A 86 -15.12 2.03 -2.84
N THR A 87 -14.05 1.45 -2.29
CA THR A 87 -13.79 0.01 -2.33
C THR A 87 -14.07 -0.59 -0.96
N PHE A 88 -14.80 -1.71 -0.93
CA PHE A 88 -15.11 -2.45 0.29
C PHE A 88 -14.91 -3.95 0.08
N ILE A 89 -14.73 -4.68 1.18
CA ILE A 89 -14.63 -6.15 1.16
C ILE A 89 -16.05 -6.71 1.29
N PRO A 90 -16.52 -7.56 0.34
CA PRO A 90 -17.83 -8.20 0.44
C PRO A 90 -17.92 -9.08 1.70
N ARG A 91 -19.11 -9.13 2.33
CA ARG A 91 -19.32 -9.96 3.55
C ARG A 91 -19.01 -11.43 3.31
N GLU A 92 -19.39 -11.96 2.15
CA GLU A 92 -19.17 -13.36 1.75
C GLU A 92 -17.69 -13.76 1.71
N ALA A 93 -16.78 -12.81 1.51
CA ALA A 93 -15.34 -13.07 1.53
C ALA A 93 -14.78 -13.22 2.95
N THR A 94 -15.54 -12.85 3.98
CA THR A 94 -15.12 -12.85 5.39
C THR A 94 -15.63 -14.09 6.15
N GLU A 95 -16.51 -14.90 5.54
CA GLU A 95 -17.24 -16.00 6.19
C GLU A 95 -16.67 -17.40 5.85
N LYS A 96 -15.37 -17.52 5.57
CA LYS A 96 -14.69 -18.81 5.35
C LYS A 96 -13.62 -19.09 6.38
#